data_AF-A0A4Q2XPR7-F1
#
_entry.id   AF-A0A4Q2XPR7-F1
#
_cell.length_a   1.000
_cell.length_b   1.000
_cell.length_c   1.000
_cell.angle_alpha   90.00
_cell.angle_beta   90.00
_cell.angle_gamma   90.00
#
_symmetry.space_group_name_H-M   'P 1'
#
loop_
_entity.id
_entity.type
_entity.pdbx_description
1 polymer ?
#
loop_
_entity_poly.entity_id
_entity_poly.type
_entity_poly.pdbx_seq_one_letter_code
_entity_poly.pdbx_strand_id
1 'polypeptide(L)'
;MSTKKKPSRTPAPPVRAESRDDAAPTSPGLLGDVRHLILAAREGMARTVNAGLTMLYWEIGHRIRRDVLQEKRASYGEEVITT
;
A
#
# COMPACT_ATOMS: atom_id res chain seq x y z
N MET A 1 9.02 -28.42 -64.57
CA MET A 1 9.90 -28.78 -63.43
C MET A 1 10.61 -27.51 -62.96
N SER A 2 10.08 -26.90 -61.90
CA SER A 2 10.56 -25.62 -61.37
C SER A 2 11.53 -25.86 -60.22
N THR A 3 12.80 -25.48 -60.37
CA THR A 3 13.74 -25.42 -59.25
C THR A 3 14.47 -24.08 -59.23
N LYS A 4 13.92 -23.25 -58.35
CA LYS A 4 14.35 -21.98 -57.77
C LYS A 4 15.69 -22.13 -57.01
N LYS A 5 16.66 -21.22 -57.18
CA LYS A 5 17.41 -20.68 -56.02
C LYS A 5 18.20 -19.39 -56.33
N LYS A 6 17.73 -18.31 -55.70
CA LYS A 6 18.27 -16.94 -55.58
C LYS A 6 19.66 -16.93 -54.90
N PRO A 7 20.52 -15.94 -55.16
CA PRO A 7 21.90 -15.93 -54.68
C PRO A 7 22.02 -15.58 -53.20
N SER A 8 23.17 -16.00 -52.66
CA SER A 8 23.72 -15.93 -51.31
C SER A 8 23.42 -14.65 -50.52
N ARG A 9 22.61 -14.77 -49.46
CA ARG A 9 22.62 -13.88 -48.29
C ARG A 9 23.61 -14.46 -47.27
N THR A 10 24.76 -13.79 -47.13
CA THR A 10 25.64 -13.94 -45.96
C THR A 10 24.82 -13.66 -44.70
N PRO A 11 24.82 -14.54 -43.67
CA PRO A 11 24.17 -14.23 -42.41
C PRO A 11 25.03 -13.23 -41.64
N ALA A 12 24.41 -12.12 -41.23
CA ALA A 12 24.96 -11.21 -40.24
C ALA A 12 25.28 -11.98 -38.94
N PRO A 13 26.31 -11.58 -38.17
CA PRO A 13 26.63 -12.24 -36.91
C PRO A 13 25.42 -12.15 -35.96
N PRO A 14 25.22 -13.13 -35.06
CA PRO A 14 24.24 -12.96 -34.00
C PRO A 14 24.69 -11.75 -33.19
N VAL A 15 23.88 -10.69 -33.17
CA VAL A 15 23.93 -9.68 -32.12
C VAL A 15 23.75 -10.45 -30.82
N ARG A 16 24.90 -10.74 -30.20
CA ARG A 16 25.00 -11.28 -28.87
C ARG A 16 24.17 -10.34 -28.02
N ALA A 17 23.02 -10.82 -27.54
CA ALA A 17 22.30 -10.19 -26.47
C ALA A 17 23.20 -10.32 -25.25
N GLU A 18 24.20 -9.45 -25.18
CA GLU A 18 25.06 -9.25 -24.02
C GLU A 18 24.15 -8.67 -22.94
N SER A 19 23.60 -9.59 -22.13
CA SER A 19 23.33 -9.43 -20.71
C SER A 19 23.25 -7.98 -20.23
N ARG A 20 22.03 -7.44 -20.14
CA ARG A 20 21.73 -6.38 -19.17
C ARG A 20 21.78 -6.98 -17.77
N ASP A 21 22.97 -7.38 -17.34
CA ASP A 21 23.30 -7.66 -15.95
C ASP A 21 24.04 -6.45 -15.38
N ASP A 22 23.49 -5.25 -15.57
CA ASP A 22 23.77 -4.12 -14.68
C ASP A 22 22.83 -4.20 -13.46
N ALA A 23 22.79 -5.38 -12.83
CA ALA A 23 22.24 -5.51 -11.49
C ALA A 23 23.29 -4.89 -10.55
N ALA A 24 23.09 -3.63 -10.18
CA ALA A 24 23.81 -3.00 -9.09
C ALA A 24 23.87 -3.99 -7.89
N PRO A 25 24.99 -4.07 -7.16
CA PRO A 25 25.12 -4.98 -6.04
C PRO A 25 24.02 -4.66 -5.02
N THR A 26 22.93 -5.42 -5.08
CA THR A 26 21.80 -5.24 -4.18
C THR A 26 22.25 -5.88 -2.88
N SER A 27 22.80 -5.10 -1.96
CA SER A 27 23.12 -5.58 -0.61
C SER A 27 21.81 -6.04 0.04
N PRO A 28 21.54 -7.34 0.17
CA PRO A 28 20.21 -7.81 0.58
C PRO A 28 19.86 -7.34 2.00
N GLY A 29 20.87 -7.08 2.84
CA GLY A 29 20.73 -6.47 4.16
C GLY A 29 20.18 -5.05 4.11
N LEU A 30 20.73 -4.17 3.27
CA LEU A 30 20.28 -2.77 3.18
C LEU A 30 18.82 -2.66 2.74
N LEU A 31 18.40 -3.47 1.76
CA LEU A 31 17.00 -3.50 1.33
C LEU A 31 16.07 -3.98 2.45
N GLY A 32 16.50 -5.00 3.21
CA GLY A 32 15.78 -5.50 4.38
C GLY A 32 15.63 -4.44 5.47
N ASP A 33 16.71 -3.73 5.78
CA ASP A 33 16.74 -2.68 6.80
C ASP A 33 15.83 -1.51 6.43
N VAL A 34 15.91 -1.01 5.19
CA VAL A 34 15.03 0.07 4.70
C VAL A 34 13.57 -0.37 4.73
N ARG A 35 13.27 -1.62 4.32
CA ARG A 35 11.92 -2.16 4.41
C ARG A 35 11.42 -2.18 5.87
N HIS A 36 12.25 -2.61 6.80
CA HIS A 36 11.90 -2.66 8.21
C HIS A 36 11.61 -1.25 8.76
N LEU A 37 12.44 -0.25 8.44
CA LEU A 37 12.21 1.14 8.84
C LEU A 37 10.88 1.68 8.30
N ILE A 38 10.56 1.42 7.04
CA ILE A 38 9.29 1.84 6.43
C ILE A 38 8.10 1.18 7.13
N LEU A 39 8.19 -0.12 7.44
CA LEU A 39 7.11 -0.85 8.12
C LEU A 39 6.90 -0.33 9.54
N ALA A 40 7.98 -0.12 10.29
CA ALA A 40 7.90 0.43 11.64
C ALA A 40 7.27 1.84 11.65
N ALA A 41 7.65 2.70 10.71
CA ALA A 41 7.06 4.03 10.57
C ALA A 41 5.56 3.97 10.23
N ARG A 42 5.16 3.09 9.31
CA ARG A 42 3.74 2.89 8.95
C ARG A 42 2.91 2.41 10.12
N GLU A 43 3.44 1.46 10.88
CA GLU A 43 2.77 0.95 12.08
C GLU A 43 2.62 2.05 13.15
N GLY A 44 3.68 2.83 13.38
CA GLY A 44 3.63 3.99 14.28
C GLY A 44 2.55 4.99 13.87
N MET A 45 2.51 5.38 12.59
CA MET A 45 1.47 6.27 12.06
C MET A 45 0.07 5.70 12.25
N ALA A 46 -0.15 4.42 11.93
CA ALA A 46 -1.45 3.79 12.07
C ALA A 46 -1.94 3.84 13.53
N ARG A 47 -1.07 3.54 14.50
CA ARG A 47 -1.40 3.61 15.93
C ARG A 47 -1.73 5.04 16.36
N THR A 48 -0.90 6.02 15.99
CA THR A 48 -1.12 7.42 16.37
C THR A 48 -2.40 7.99 15.76
N VAL A 49 -2.65 7.72 14.47
CA VAL A 49 -3.87 8.19 13.79
C VAL A 49 -5.10 7.52 14.39
N ASN A 50 -5.08 6.22 14.64
CA ASN A 50 -6.22 5.52 15.24
C ASN A 50 -6.54 6.07 16.63
N ALA A 51 -5.52 6.29 17.47
CA ALA A 51 -5.71 6.89 18.79
C ALA A 51 -6.31 8.31 18.69
N GLY A 52 -5.79 9.13 17.77
CA GLY A 52 -6.32 10.47 17.51
C GLY A 52 -7.77 10.47 17.02
N LEU A 53 -8.12 9.58 16.08
CA LEU A 53 -9.49 9.44 15.57
C LEU A 53 -10.46 8.95 16.64
N THR A 54 -10.05 7.97 17.47
CA THR A 54 -10.87 7.50 18.58
C THR A 54 -11.17 8.63 19.56
N MET A 55 -10.16 9.41 19.96
CA MET A 55 -10.36 10.55 20.85
C MET A 55 -11.24 11.62 20.22
N LEU A 56 -11.01 11.96 18.95
CA LEU A 56 -11.83 12.92 18.21
C LEU A 56 -13.30 12.50 18.18
N TYR A 57 -13.59 11.24 17.87
CA TYR A 57 -14.97 10.75 17.83
C TYR A 57 -15.62 10.73 19.21
N TRP A 58 -14.87 10.44 20.27
CA TRP A 58 -15.35 10.59 21.63
C TRP A 58 -15.71 12.05 21.98
N GLU A 59 -14.84 13.00 21.64
CA GLU A 59 -15.09 14.43 21.90
C GLU A 59 -16.31 14.96 21.12
N ILE A 60 -16.42 14.57 19.84
CA ILE A 60 -17.58 14.90 19.01
C ILE A 60 -18.85 14.30 19.62
N GLY A 61 -18.83 13.02 19.99
CA GLY A 61 -19.97 12.35 20.61
C GLY A 61 -20.37 12.99 21.94
N HIS A 62 -19.39 13.33 22.78
CA HIS A 62 -19.62 14.03 24.05
C HIS A 62 -20.27 15.41 23.82
N ARG A 63 -19.79 16.16 22.82
CA ARG A 63 -20.37 17.46 22.47
C ARG A 63 -21.79 17.33 21.95
N ILE A 64 -22.08 16.37 21.08
CA ILE A 64 -23.44 16.09 20.60
C ILE A 64 -24.35 15.72 21.78
N ARG A 65 -23.88 14.85 22.68
CA ARG A 65 -24.65 14.44 23.85
C ARG A 65 -25.04 15.63 24.73
N ARG A 66 -24.09 16.52 25.00
CA ARG A 66 -24.33 17.70 25.84
C ARG A 66 -25.16 18.76 25.11
N ASP A 67 -24.71 19.18 23.94
CA ASP A 67 -25.20 20.38 23.28
C ASP A 67 -26.50 20.12 22.48
N VAL A 68 -26.66 18.93 21.90
CA VAL A 68 -27.81 18.58 21.04
C VAL A 68 -28.80 17.70 21.80
N LEU A 69 -28.32 16.64 22.45
CA LEU A 69 -29.19 15.68 23.13
C LEU A 69 -29.51 16.07 24.58
N GLN A 70 -28.89 17.14 25.12
CA GLN A 70 -29.14 17.63 26.48
C GLN A 70 -28.96 16.52 27.53
N GLU A 71 -27.87 15.77 27.41
CA GLU A 71 -27.51 14.60 28.22
C GLU A 71 -28.45 13.38 28.09
N LYS A 72 -29.47 13.47 27.24
CA LYS A 72 -30.38 12.36 26.94
C LYS A 72 -29.79 11.40 25.92
N ARG A 73 -30.38 10.21 25.85
CA ARG A 73 -30.08 9.22 24.84
C ARG A 73 -30.71 9.65 23.51
N ALA A 74 -30.02 9.41 22.40
CA ALA A 74 -30.60 9.59 21.08
C ALA A 74 -31.68 8.54 20.81
N SER A 75 -32.73 8.91 20.09
CA SER A 75 -33.86 8.03 19.76
C SER A 75 -33.44 6.77 19.00
N TYR A 76 -32.48 6.87 18.07
CA TYR A 76 -31.94 5.68 17.37
C TYR A 76 -31.27 4.68 18.33
N GLY A 77 -30.84 5.12 19.50
CA GLY A 77 -30.23 4.27 20.51
C GLY A 77 -31.26 3.51 21.34
N GLU A 78 -32.54 3.86 21.30
CA GLU A 78 -33.61 3.16 22.02
C GLU A 78 -33.80 1.75 21.47
N GLU A 79 -33.66 1.56 20.16
CA GLU A 79 -33.78 0.25 19.49
C GLU A 79 -32.58 -0.68 19.75
N VAL A 80 -31.46 -0.16 20.25
CA VAL A 80 -30.22 -0.94 20.47
C VAL A 80 -30.24 -1.71 21.80
N ILE A 81 -31.10 -1.32 22.75
CA ILE A 81 -31.32 -2.08 24.00
C ILE A 81 -32.77 -2.50 24.07
N THR A 82 -33.10 -3.56 23.33
CA THR A 82 -34.29 -4.37 23.62
C THR A 82 -33.88 -5.39 24.67
N THR A 83 -34.39 -5.25 25.90
CA THR A 83 -34.21 -6.25 26.96
C THR A 83 -35.26 -7.35 26.81
#